data_AF-A0A5B7HNP6-F1
#
_entry.id   AF-A0A5B7HNP6-F1
#
_cell.length_a   1.000
_cell.length_b   1.000
_cell.length_c   1.000
_cell.angle_alpha   90.00
_cell.angle_beta   90.00
_cell.angle_gamma   90.00
#
_symmetry.space_group_name_H-M   'P 1'
#
loop_
_entity.id
_entity.type
_entity.pdbx_description
1 polymer ?
#
loop_
_entity_poly.entity_id
_entity_poly.type
_entity_poly.pdbx_seq_one_letter_code
_entity_poly.pdbx_strand_id
1 'polypeptide(L)' 'MVSLTEDGDRRTRGHSKIMKSQCLRTFKKFSFPHRTVDIWIGLSEEIVTAESVHKFKEKLDKIIYEDRSL' A
#
# COMPACT_ATOMS: atom_id res chain seq x y z
N MET A 1 -10.92 -22.42 -52.81
CA MET A 1 -11.67 -21.24 -52.35
C MET A 1 -11.05 -20.78 -51.04
N VAL A 2 -10.22 -19.74 -51.03
CA VAL A 2 -10.60 -18.32 -50.76
C VAL A 2 -11.03 -18.19 -49.29
N SER A 3 -10.38 -17.42 -48.41
CA SER A 3 -9.90 -16.04 -48.60
C SER A 3 -8.69 -15.70 -47.71
N LEU A 4 -7.77 -14.90 -48.27
CA LEU A 4 -6.87 -14.02 -47.52
C LEU A 4 -7.73 -12.95 -46.81
N THR A 5 -7.58 -12.76 -45.51
CA THR A 5 -8.16 -11.60 -44.82
C THR A 5 -7.12 -10.50 -44.69
N GLU A 6 -7.52 -9.36 -45.20
CA GLU A 6 -6.74 -8.22 -45.62
C GLU A 6 -5.98 -7.52 -44.49
N ASP A 7 -4.80 -7.05 -44.87
CA ASP A 7 -3.95 -6.11 -44.14
C ASP A 7 -4.69 -4.76 -44.03
N GLY A 8 -5.01 -4.36 -42.80
CA GLY A 8 -5.83 -3.19 -42.51
C GLY A 8 -5.15 -2.26 -41.52
N ASP A 9 -4.19 -1.47 -42.00
CA ASP A 9 -3.63 -0.31 -41.29
C ASP A 9 -4.75 0.69 -40.94
N ARG A 10 -5.18 0.71 -39.67
CA ARG A 10 -5.96 1.82 -39.10
C ARG A 10 -5.53 2.12 -37.66
N ARG A 11 -4.38 2.79 -37.54
CA ARG A 11 -4.05 3.84 -36.54
C ARG A 11 -4.57 3.63 -35.10
N THR A 12 -3.76 3.00 -34.26
CA THR A 12 -3.92 3.09 -32.79
C THR A 12 -3.42 4.44 -32.31
N ARG A 13 -4.34 5.37 -31.98
CA ARG A 13 -3.99 6.58 -31.21
C ARG A 13 -3.31 6.14 -29.91
N GLY A 14 -2.00 6.38 -29.84
CA GLY A 14 -1.23 6.70 -28.64
C GLY A 14 -1.24 5.68 -27.51
N HIS A 15 -0.05 5.11 -27.25
CA HIS A 15 0.31 4.14 -26.21
C HIS A 15 -0.16 2.69 -26.39
N SER A 16 0.82 1.82 -26.64
CA SER A 16 0.70 0.38 -26.40
C SER A 16 0.28 0.14 -24.96
N LYS A 17 -0.76 -0.69 -24.76
CA LYS A 17 -1.26 -1.04 -23.43
C LYS A 17 -0.15 -1.72 -22.64
N ILE A 18 0.39 -1.05 -21.61
CA ILE A 18 1.37 -1.66 -20.70
C ILE A 18 0.64 -2.74 -19.91
N MET A 19 0.79 -3.98 -20.33
CA MET A 19 0.29 -5.13 -19.61
C MET A 19 1.17 -5.34 -18.37
N LYS A 20 0.67 -4.93 -17.21
CA LYS A 20 1.32 -5.26 -15.94
C LYS A 20 1.02 -6.72 -15.65
N SER A 21 2.05 -7.51 -15.34
CA SER A 21 1.87 -8.85 -14.80
C SER A 21 1.00 -8.80 -13.56
N GLN A 22 0.29 -9.88 -13.29
CA GLN A 22 -0.55 -9.98 -12.10
C GLN A 22 0.35 -9.82 -10.88
N CYS A 23 0.23 -8.70 -10.18
CA CYS A 23 1.07 -8.41 -9.03
C CYS A 23 0.85 -9.51 -7.98
N LEU A 24 1.94 -10.03 -7.42
CA LEU A 24 1.90 -11.04 -6.36
C LEU A 24 1.13 -10.46 -5.17
N ARG A 25 -0.16 -10.82 -5.06
CA ARG A 25 -1.08 -10.33 -4.03
C ARG A 25 -0.55 -10.61 -2.62
N THR A 26 0.26 -11.66 -2.47
CA THR A 26 0.88 -12.05 -1.21
C THR A 26 1.86 -10.99 -0.70
N PHE A 27 2.71 -10.42 -1.57
CA PHE A 27 3.68 -9.42 -1.16
C PHE A 27 2.99 -8.15 -0.63
N LYS A 28 1.95 -7.70 -1.34
CA LYS A 28 1.16 -6.54 -0.91
C LYS A 28 0.32 -6.80 0.34
N LYS A 29 -0.02 -8.07 0.62
CA LYS A 29 -0.79 -8.47 1.81
C LYS A 29 0.01 -8.30 3.11
N PHE A 30 1.33 -8.48 3.05
CA PHE A 30 2.22 -8.38 4.22
C PHE A 30 3.06 -7.10 4.24
N SER A 31 2.91 -6.23 3.24
CA SER A 31 3.60 -4.95 3.21
C SER A 31 2.85 -3.90 4.04
N PHE A 32 3.57 -3.17 4.88
CA PHE A 32 3.04 -1.98 5.53
C PHE A 32 3.25 -0.73 4.65
N PRO A 33 2.28 0.20 4.60
CA PRO A 33 2.51 1.52 4.01
C PRO A 33 3.68 2.22 4.70
N HIS A 34 4.48 2.96 3.94
CA HIS A 34 5.61 3.72 4.48
C HIS A 34 5.18 4.66 5.62
N ARG A 35 4.01 5.30 5.48
CA ARG A 35 3.40 6.14 6.51
C ARG A 35 3.19 5.42 7.85
N THR A 36 2.88 4.12 7.83
CA THR A 36 2.71 3.33 9.04
C THR A 36 4.05 3.06 9.72
N VAL A 37 5.12 2.91 8.96
CA VAL A 37 6.48 2.71 9.48
C VAL A 37 6.98 3.97 10.18
N ASP A 38 6.79 5.15 9.58
CA ASP A 38 7.20 6.43 10.18
C ASP A 38 6.53 6.68 11.54
N ILE A 39 5.22 6.40 11.64
CA ILE A 39 4.47 6.48 12.89
C ILE A 39 5.06 5.54 13.93
N TRP A 40 5.43 4.31 13.52
CA TRP A 40 5.99 3.31 14.42
C TRP A 40 7.38 3.69 14.92
N ILE A 41 8.23 4.26 14.06
CA ILE A 41 9.56 4.74 14.42
C ILE A 41 9.48 5.92 15.40
N GLY A 42 8.42 6.74 15.30
CA GLY A 42 8.19 7.86 16.22
C GLY A 42 7.68 7.48 17.61
N LEU A 43 7.33 6.21 17.85
CA LEU A 43 6.89 5.76 19.17
C LEU A 43 8.06 5.63 20.13
N SER A 44 7.85 6.02 21.39
CA SER A 44 8.85 5.80 22.43
C SER A 44 8.95 4.31 22.80
N GLU A 45 10.14 3.89 23.20
CA GLU A 45 10.43 2.51 23.60
C GLU A 45 9.49 2.05 24.73
N GLU A 46 9.18 2.93 25.69
CA GLU A 46 8.27 2.67 26.81
C GLU A 46 6.83 2.29 26.39
N ILE A 47 6.43 2.71 25.18
CA ILE A 47 5.14 2.35 24.60
C ILE A 47 5.29 1.00 23.92
N VAL A 48 6.29 0.85 23.05
CA VAL A 48 6.56 -0.39 22.32
C VAL A 48 6.77 -1.59 23.26
N THR A 49 7.42 -1.39 24.40
CA THR A 49 7.71 -2.42 25.41
C THR A 49 6.61 -2.54 26.47
N ALA A 50 5.40 -2.05 26.22
CA ALA A 50 4.30 -2.18 27.17
C ALA A 50 4.03 -3.65 27.50
N GLU A 51 3.80 -3.93 28.78
CA GLU A 51 3.61 -5.28 29.32
C GLU A 51 2.41 -6.02 28.72
N SER A 52 1.42 -5.31 28.21
CA SER A 52 0.24 -5.91 27.59
C SER A 52 -0.26 -5.10 26.39
N VAL A 53 -0.96 -5.78 25.48
CA VAL A 53 -1.62 -5.14 24.33
C VAL A 53 -2.60 -4.06 24.76
N HIS A 54 -3.27 -4.24 25.91
CA HIS A 54 -4.18 -3.25 26.45
C HIS A 54 -3.45 -1.97 26.87
N LYS A 55 -2.36 -2.11 27.63
CA LYS A 55 -1.51 -0.97 28.04
C LYS A 55 -0.88 -0.27 26.84
N PHE A 56 -0.45 -1.03 25.84
CA PHE A 56 0.05 -0.48 24.57
C PHE A 56 -1.00 0.41 23.89
N LYS A 57 -2.23 -0.11 23.79
CA LYS A 57 -3.35 0.60 23.16
C LYS A 57 -3.70 1.88 23.91
N GLU A 58 -3.79 1.85 25.24
CA GLU A 58 -4.06 3.06 26.04
C GLU A 58 -3.00 4.15 25.84
N LYS A 59 -1.71 3.79 25.83
CA LYS A 59 -0.63 4.74 25.60
C LYS A 59 -0.64 5.30 24.18
N LEU A 60 -0.93 4.46 23.18
CA LEU A 60 -1.08 4.89 21.79
C LEU A 60 -2.27 5.84 21.61
N ASP A 61 -3.43 5.49 22.16
CA ASP A 61 -4.64 6.30 22.05
C ASP A 61 -4.40 7.69 22.64
N LYS A 62 -3.66 7.79 23.76
CA LYS A 62 -3.28 9.07 24.36
C LYS A 62 -2.43 9.93 23.41
N ILE A 63 -1.39 9.36 22.78
CA ILE A 63 -0.56 10.11 21.81
C ILE A 63 -1.40 10.61 20.63
N ILE A 64 -2.24 9.74 20.07
CA ILE A 64 -3.04 10.07 18.89
C ILE A 64 -4.09 11.14 19.21
N TYR A 65 -4.58 11.21 20.45
CA TYR A 65 -5.53 12.23 20.88
C TYR A 65 -4.87 13.58 21.15
N GLU A 66 -3.70 13.58 21.78
CA GLU A 66 -2.91 14.80 22.05
C GLU A 66 -2.41 15.46 20.74
N ASP A 67 -1.92 14.66 19.78
CA ASP A 67 -1.44 15.17 18.47
C ASP A 67 -2.57 15.77 17.62
N ARG A 68 -3.82 15.31 17.83
CA ARG A 68 -5.02 15.81 17.15
C ARG A 68 -5.62 17.07 17.79
N SER A 69 -5.05 17.53 18.89
CA SER A 69 -5.45 18.73 19.65
C SER A 69 -4.70 20.01 19.23
N LEU A 70 -3.79 19.94 18.24
CA LEU A 70 -3.09 21.09 17.66
C LEU A 70 -3.77 21.60 16.39
#